data_AF-D7VI88-F1
#
_entry.id   AF-D7VI88-F1
#
_cell.length_a   1.000
_cell.length_b   1.000
_cell.length_c   1.000
_cell.angle_alpha   90.00
_cell.angle_beta   90.00
_cell.angle_gamma   90.00
#
_symmetry.space_group_name_H-M   'P 1'
#
loop_
_entity.id
_entity.type
_entity.pdbx_description
1 polymer ?
#
loop_
_entity_poly.entity_id
_entity_poly.type
_entity_poly.pdbx_seq_one_letter_code
_entity_poly.pdbx_strand_id
1 'polypeptide(L)'
;MILVEDIYRIAANFPKEEMFGLTSQIKRSVVSIPSNIAEDAGRRGKVEFIRFLYIALGSTNELETQLEISVRLGFMQKNKDIFKQIHFIKI
;
A
#
# COMPACT_ATOMS: atom_id res chain seq x y z
N MET A 1 9.79 -0.56 5.76
CA MET A 1 9.99 -1.11 4.40
C MET A 1 9.48 -2.53 4.22
N ILE A 2 9.35 -3.34 5.29
CA ILE A 2 8.85 -4.74 5.23
C ILE A 2 7.57 -4.89 4.38
N LEU A 3 6.54 -4.08 4.65
CA LEU A 3 5.28 -4.12 3.88
C LEU A 3 5.50 -3.91 2.36
N VAL A 4 6.39 -3.00 1.97
CA VAL A 4 6.70 -2.76 0.55
C VAL A 4 7.31 -4.02 -0.08
N GLU A 5 8.28 -4.64 0.59
CA GLU A 5 8.93 -5.85 0.09
C GLU A 5 7.94 -7.01 -0.07
N ASP A 6 7.09 -7.23 0.93
CA ASP A 6 6.10 -8.32 0.92
C ASP A 6 5.08 -8.12 -0.21
N ILE A 7 4.59 -6.90 -0.40
CA ILE A 7 3.67 -6.57 -1.49
C ILE A 7 4.35 -6.74 -2.86
N TYR A 8 5.62 -6.36 -3.01
CA TYR A 8 6.35 -6.58 -4.26
C TYR A 8 6.55 -8.06 -4.57
N ARG A 9 6.87 -8.88 -3.56
CA ARG A 9 7.00 -10.34 -3.72
C ARG A 9 5.67 -10.98 -4.11
N ILE A 10 4.56 -10.53 -3.53
CA ILE A 10 3.22 -11.04 -3.88
C ILE A 10 2.83 -10.65 -5.29
N ALA A 11 2.95 -9.35 -5.62
CA ALA A 11 2.56 -8.82 -6.92
C ALA A 11 3.43 -9.34 -8.08
N ALA A 12 4.61 -9.89 -7.79
CA ALA A 12 5.45 -10.56 -8.79
C ALA A 12 4.80 -11.84 -9.36
N ASN A 13 3.85 -12.45 -8.66
CA ASN A 13 3.16 -13.67 -9.08
C ASN A 13 1.82 -13.40 -9.79
N PHE A 14 1.46 -12.13 -10.00
CA PHE A 14 0.19 -11.79 -10.67
C PHE A 14 0.28 -12.07 -12.17
N PRO A 15 -0.87 -12.23 -12.87
CA PRO A 15 -0.89 -12.37 -14.32
C PRO A 15 -0.17 -11.22 -15.02
N LYS A 16 0.53 -11.52 -16.13
CA LYS A 16 1.34 -10.51 -16.85
C LYS A 16 0.47 -9.41 -17.46
N GLU A 17 -0.77 -9.73 -17.80
CA GLU A 17 -1.78 -8.83 -18.34
C GLU A 17 -2.12 -7.71 -17.33
N GLU A 18 -1.98 -7.98 -16.03
CA GLU A 18 -2.23 -7.02 -14.95
C GLU A 18 -1.02 -6.16 -14.58
N MET A 19 0.11 -6.31 -15.30
CA MET A 19 1.36 -5.58 -15.02
C MET A 19 1.14 -4.06 -15.03
N PHE A 20 0.38 -3.55 -16.01
CA PHE A 20 0.02 -2.14 -16.11
C PHE A 20 -1.31 -1.81 -15.42
N GLY A 21 -2.14 -2.82 -15.16
CA GLY A 21 -3.37 -2.73 -14.37
C GLY A 21 -3.10 -2.77 -12.87
N LEU A 22 -3.65 -3.79 -12.21
CA LEU A 22 -3.68 -3.90 -10.75
C LEU A 22 -2.28 -3.93 -10.12
N THR A 23 -1.31 -4.58 -10.76
CA THR A 23 0.07 -4.67 -10.26
C THR A 23 0.72 -3.29 -10.15
N SER A 24 0.52 -2.43 -11.15
CA SER A 24 1.11 -1.09 -11.15
C SER A 24 0.49 -0.21 -10.07
N GLN A 25 -0.83 -0.32 -9.87
CA GLN A 25 -1.55 0.45 -8.86
C GLN A 25 -1.12 0.03 -7.45
N ILE A 26 -1.09 -1.27 -7.15
CA ILE A 26 -0.65 -1.81 -5.85
C ILE A 26 0.76 -1.34 -5.50
N LYS A 27 1.70 -1.41 -6.44
CA LYS A 27 3.09 -0.98 -6.23
C LYS A 27 3.18 0.52 -5.93
N ARG A 28 2.41 1.36 -6.64
CA ARG A 28 2.35 2.80 -6.36
C ARG A 28 1.74 3.07 -4.99
N SER A 29 0.61 2.43 -4.66
CA SER A 29 -0.06 2.58 -3.36
C SER A 29 0.88 2.24 -2.20
N VAL A 30 1.53 1.07 -2.22
CA VAL A 30 2.39 0.64 -1.11
C VAL A 30 3.66 1.49 -0.97
N VAL A 31 4.23 2.01 -2.06
CA VAL A 31 5.40 2.90 -2.02
C VAL A 31 5.01 4.31 -1.55
N SER A 32 3.81 4.78 -1.91
CA SER A 32 3.28 6.09 -1.52
C SER A 32 3.15 6.23 0.00
N ILE A 33 2.77 5.15 0.71
CA ILE A 33 2.58 5.16 2.17
C ILE A 33 3.85 5.62 2.92
N PRO A 34 4.99 4.90 2.87
CA PRO A 34 6.20 5.33 3.56
C PRO A 34 6.79 6.60 2.95
N SER A 35 6.61 6.86 1.65
CA SER A 35 7.11 8.08 1.01
C SER A 35 6.46 9.33 1.61
N ASN A 36 5.13 9.34 1.74
CA ASN A 36 4.41 10.48 2.32
C ASN A 36 4.69 10.63 3.83
N ILE A 37 4.84 9.53 4.57
CA ILE A 37 5.23 9.59 6.00
C ILE A 37 6.64 10.18 6.15
N ALA A 38 7.59 9.76 5.32
CA ALA A 38 8.98 10.21 5.39
C ALA A 38 9.18 11.64 4.89
N GLU A 39 8.46 12.05 3.84
CA GLU A 39 8.61 13.39 3.24
C GLU A 39 8.33 14.49 4.27
N ASP A 40 7.33 14.30 5.13
CA ASP A 40 6.99 15.32 6.11
C ASP A 40 7.79 15.21 7.42
N ALA A 41 8.41 14.05 7.72
CA ALA A 41 9.40 13.95 8.81
C ALA A 41 10.60 14.90 8.61
N GLY A 42 10.84 15.38 7.38
CA GLY A 42 11.83 16.40 7.06
C GLY A 42 11.33 17.86 7.09
N ARG A 43 10.03 18.10 7.29
CA ARG A 43 9.40 19.43 7.25
C ARG A 43 9.05 19.93 8.66
N ARG A 44 8.92 21.26 8.84
CA ARG A 44 8.78 21.90 10.17
C ARG A 44 7.33 22.21 10.58
N GLY A 45 6.33 21.95 9.74
CA GLY A 45 4.94 22.38 9.93
C GLY A 45 3.96 21.27 10.34
N LYS A 46 3.32 21.39 11.51
CA LYS A 46 2.32 20.40 12.01
C LYS A 46 1.12 20.19 11.06
N VAL A 47 0.69 21.24 10.36
CA VAL A 47 -0.47 21.17 9.44
C VAL A 47 -0.12 20.37 8.19
N GLU A 48 1.10 20.55 7.68
CA GLU A 48 1.60 19.82 6.51
C GLU A 48 1.78 18.34 6.88
N PHE A 49 2.32 18.06 8.07
CA PHE A 49 2.42 16.70 8.62
C PHE A 49 1.11 15.95 8.59
N ILE A 50 0.07 16.54 9.15
CA ILE A 50 -1.26 15.94 9.17
C ILE A 50 -1.76 15.68 7.75
N ARG A 51 -1.54 16.61 6.81
CA ARG A 51 -1.93 16.43 5.40
C ARG A 51 -1.23 15.22 4.77
N PHE A 52 0.09 15.08 4.96
CA PHE A 52 0.84 13.94 4.43
C PHE A 52 0.45 12.61 5.08
N LEU A 53 0.11 12.60 6.37
CA LEU A 53 -0.48 11.43 7.03
C LEU A 53 -1.83 11.04 6.41
N TYR A 54 -2.69 12.01 6.08
CA TYR A 54 -3.95 11.71 5.38
C TYR A 54 -3.72 11.15 3.97
N ILE A 55 -2.70 11.62 3.25
CA ILE A 55 -2.33 11.05 1.95
C ILE A 55 -1.86 9.60 2.12
N ALA A 56 -0.98 9.33 3.09
CA ALA A 56 -0.53 7.98 3.41
C ALA A 56 -1.70 7.06 3.80
N LEU A 57 -2.66 7.56 4.58
CA LEU A 57 -3.87 6.84 4.94
C LEU A 57 -4.74 6.53 3.71
N GLY A 58 -4.88 7.49 2.80
CA GLY A 58 -5.55 7.30 1.51
C GLY A 58 -4.91 6.18 0.69
N SER A 59 -3.58 6.20 0.52
CA SER A 59 -2.85 5.12 -0.17
C SER A 59 -2.96 3.77 0.55
N THR A 60 -3.07 3.77 1.88
CA THR A 60 -3.28 2.54 2.68
C THR A 60 -4.67 1.94 2.43
N ASN A 61 -5.70 2.77 2.33
CA ASN A 61 -7.07 2.33 2.00
C ASN A 61 -7.16 1.79 0.57
N GLU A 62 -6.51 2.47 -0.38
CA GLU A 62 -6.43 2.03 -1.77
C GLU A 62 -5.72 0.67 -1.89
N LEU A 63 -4.56 0.51 -1.23
CA LEU A 63 -3.83 -0.75 -1.18
C LEU A 63 -4.69 -1.89 -0.63
N GLU A 64 -5.39 -1.70 0.49
CA GLU A 64 -6.26 -2.73 1.06
C GLU A 64 -7.34 -3.18 0.06
N THR A 65 -7.98 -2.21 -0.60
CA THR A 65 -9.02 -2.47 -1.59
C THR A 65 -8.48 -3.29 -2.75
N GLN A 66 -7.31 -2.92 -3.28
CA GLN A 66 -6.66 -3.60 -4.39
C GLN A 66 -6.23 -5.03 -4.03
N LEU A 67 -5.77 -5.25 -2.79
CA LEU A 67 -5.44 -6.60 -2.31
C LEU A 67 -6.69 -7.47 -2.13
N GLU A 68 -7.79 -6.90 -1.63
CA GLU A 68 -9.07 -7.63 -1.53
C GLU A 68 -9.61 -8.00 -2.92
N ILE A 69 -9.46 -7.11 -3.91
CA ILE A 69 -9.76 -7.42 -5.33
C ILE A 69 -8.87 -8.55 -5.84
N SER A 70 -7.56 -8.48 -5.57
CA SER A 70 -6.59 -9.50 -5.99
C SER A 70 -6.92 -10.89 -5.43
N VAL A 71 -7.40 -10.95 -4.17
CA VAL A 71 -7.90 -12.20 -3.56
C VAL A 71 -9.14 -12.71 -4.28
N ARG A 72 -10.11 -11.83 -4.58
CA ARG A 72 -11.37 -12.19 -5.26
C ARG A 72 -11.15 -12.67 -6.69
N LEU A 73 -10.14 -12.12 -7.37
CA LEU A 73 -9.73 -12.54 -8.71
C LEU A 73 -8.81 -13.78 -8.70
N GLY A 74 -8.44 -14.28 -7.52
CA GLY A 74 -7.59 -15.48 -7.38
C GLY A 74 -6.11 -15.25 -7.68
N PHE A 75 -5.63 -14.00 -7.72
CA PHE A 75 -4.22 -13.68 -7.97
C PHE A 75 -3.33 -13.90 -6.75
N MET A 76 -3.93 -13.93 -5.56
CA MET A 76 -3.24 -14.25 -4.31
C MET A 76 -4.19 -14.88 -3.29
N GLN A 77 -3.62 -15.60 -2.33
CA GLN A 77 -4.35 -16.04 -1.14
C GLN A 77 -4.39 -14.92 -0.09
N LYS A 78 -5.48 -14.86 0.68
CA LYS A 78 -5.62 -13.87 1.75
C LYS A 78 -4.59 -14.12 2.85
N ASN A 79 -3.66 -13.19 3.03
CA ASN A 79 -2.62 -13.26 4.06
C ASN A 79 -3.00 -12.38 5.26
N LYS A 80 -3.43 -13.01 6.37
CA LYS A 80 -3.89 -12.30 7.57
C LYS A 80 -2.85 -11.34 8.15
N ASP A 81 -1.57 -11.66 8.07
CA ASP A 81 -0.50 -10.83 8.64
C ASP A 81 -0.35 -9.52 7.86
N ILE A 82 -0.47 -9.58 6.52
CA ILE A 82 -0.43 -8.37 5.68
C ILE A 82 -1.61 -7.46 5.94
N PHE A 83 -2.83 -8.01 6.00
CA PHE A 83 -4.01 -7.21 6.32
C PHE A 83 -3.94 -6.63 7.75
N LYS A 84 -3.31 -7.34 8.70
CA LYS A 84 -3.05 -6.81 10.05
C LYS A 84 -2.04 -5.66 10.04
N GLN A 85 -0.96 -5.76 9.26
CA GLN A 85 0.00 -4.66 9.08
C GLN A 85 -0.68 -3.42 8.47
N ILE A 86 -1.51 -3.61 7.45
CA ILE A 86 -2.28 -2.54 6.82
C ILE A 86 -3.24 -1.89 7.82
N HIS A 87 -3.96 -2.69 8.61
CA HIS A 87 -4.87 -2.18 9.64
C HIS A 87 -4.12 -1.37 10.71
N PHE A 88 -2.93 -1.82 11.13
CA PHE A 88 -2.10 -1.09 12.10
C PHE A 88 -1.69 0.31 11.61
N ILE A 89 -1.49 0.51 10.31
CA ILE A 89 -1.16 1.84 9.74
C ILE A 89 -2.35 2.81 9.84
N LYS A 90 -3.59 2.30 9.93
CA LYS A 90 -4.81 3.11 9.95
C LYS A 90 -5.23 3.57 11.35
N ILE A 91 -4.63 3.01 12.40
CA ILE A 91 -4.88 3.32 13.81
C ILE A 91 -3.85 4.35 14.27
#